data_AF-A0AAN8JGF2-F1
#
_entry.id   AF-A0AAN8JGF2-F1
#
_cell.length_a   1.000
_cell.length_b   1.000
_cell.length_c   1.000
_cell.angle_alpha   90.00
_cell.angle_beta   90.00
_cell.angle_gamma   90.00
#
_symmetry.space_group_name_H-M   'P 1'
#
loop_
_entity.id
_entity.type
_entity.pdbx_description
1 polymer ?
#
loop_
_entity_poly.entity_id
_entity_poly.type
_entity_poly.pdbx_seq_one_letter_code
_entity_poly.pdbx_strand_id
1 'polypeptide(L)'
;MDNRTKDNIYQKKFHDLFKISDKIQLILDDFQERAVPRARKNNSLVCAHIRMSRNPTLPVDSNVISTTEDVKNGLRFLHHNICEISKSRSQSCLKETSTGSNFSKHVKVFVSTDYNDVLKTVRQEFKTEIVENKGVIVHMEQGRQNENICEGFEKLVSDFLILTKCDVLLLSKSGLSRMVSYIRGGSNGLCCNIKNKGVQKCEVEKLKSLYKVKG
;
A
#
# COMPACT_ATOMS: atom_id res chain seq x y z
N MET A 1 3.23 -32.88 -11.72
CA MET A 1 3.37 -31.61 -12.45
C MET A 1 2.83 -30.51 -11.56
N ASP A 2 3.66 -29.51 -11.26
CA ASP A 2 3.44 -28.50 -10.21
C ASP A 2 2.38 -27.50 -10.68
N ASN A 3 1.16 -27.57 -10.14
CA ASN A 3 0.02 -26.72 -10.53
C ASN A 3 0.13 -25.32 -9.89
N ARG A 4 1.30 -24.69 -10.02
CA ARG A 4 1.54 -23.33 -9.51
C ARG A 4 1.03 -22.33 -10.52
N THR A 5 0.12 -21.47 -10.09
CA THR A 5 -0.24 -20.25 -10.82
C THR A 5 1.03 -19.42 -11.09
N LYS A 6 1.07 -18.67 -12.19
CA LYS A 6 2.26 -17.87 -12.57
C LYS A 6 2.71 -16.93 -11.44
N ASP A 7 1.78 -16.46 -10.62
CA ASP A 7 2.04 -15.57 -9.49
C ASP A 7 2.86 -16.27 -8.39
N ASN A 8 2.57 -17.54 -8.11
CA ASN A 8 3.35 -18.33 -7.15
C ASN A 8 4.81 -18.53 -7.62
N ILE A 9 5.05 -18.51 -8.94
CA ILE A 9 6.40 -18.56 -9.51
C ILE A 9 7.13 -17.24 -9.26
N TYR A 10 6.46 -16.09 -9.48
CA TYR A 10 7.05 -14.78 -9.22
C TYR A 10 7.39 -14.57 -7.74
N GLN A 11 6.46 -14.89 -6.84
CA GLN A 11 6.68 -14.83 -5.40
C GLN A 11 7.87 -15.70 -4.99
N LYS A 12 7.88 -16.97 -5.40
CA LYS A 12 8.97 -17.89 -5.05
C LYS A 12 10.32 -17.38 -5.57
N LYS A 13 10.41 -17.03 -6.85
CA LYS A 13 11.65 -16.51 -7.44
C LYS A 13 12.12 -15.23 -6.76
N PHE A 14 11.20 -14.34 -6.38
CA PHE A 14 11.55 -13.12 -5.68
C PHE A 14 12.21 -13.45 -4.33
N HIS A 15 11.63 -14.37 -3.54
CA HIS A 15 12.22 -14.79 -2.26
C HIS A 15 13.53 -15.57 -2.41
N ASP A 16 13.68 -16.34 -3.49
CA ASP A 16 14.92 -17.09 -3.75
C ASP A 16 16.08 -16.15 -4.15
N LEU A 17 15.78 -15.10 -4.91
CA LEU A 17 16.78 -14.16 -5.44
C LEU A 17 17.10 -13.00 -4.51
N PHE A 18 16.09 -12.48 -3.80
CA PHE A 18 16.21 -11.27 -2.99
C PHE A 18 16.10 -11.62 -1.51
N LYS A 19 17.23 -11.50 -0.82
CA LYS A 19 17.30 -11.51 0.64
C LYS A 19 17.33 -10.08 1.15
N ILE A 20 16.50 -9.79 2.14
CA ILE A 20 16.46 -8.49 2.78
C ILE A 20 17.65 -8.35 3.72
N SER A 21 18.23 -7.15 3.78
CA SER A 21 19.31 -6.85 4.72
C SER A 21 18.78 -6.77 6.14
N ASP A 22 19.66 -6.98 7.12
CA ASP A 22 19.32 -6.86 8.55
C ASP A 22 18.69 -5.50 8.87
N LYS A 23 19.20 -4.42 8.25
CA LYS A 23 18.65 -3.07 8.41
C LYS A 23 17.18 -2.98 7.97
N ILE A 24 16.84 -3.52 6.80
CA ILE A 24 15.45 -3.54 6.31
C ILE A 24 14.59 -4.47 7.17
N GLN A 25 15.13 -5.62 7.59
CA GLN A 25 14.44 -6.55 8.48
C GLN A 25 14.06 -5.88 9.80
N LEU A 26 14.97 -5.12 10.42
CA LEU A 26 14.70 -4.34 11.64
C LEU A 26 13.58 -3.31 11.44
N ILE A 27 13.56 -2.59 10.31
CA ILE A 27 12.48 -1.66 9.98
C ILE A 27 11.14 -2.39 9.88
N LEU A 28 11.13 -3.56 9.23
CA LEU A 28 9.91 -4.36 9.08
C LEU A 28 9.42 -4.94 10.40
N ASP A 29 10.32 -5.37 11.28
CA ASP A 29 9.97 -5.91 12.58
C ASP A 29 9.40 -4.82 13.50
N ASP A 30 10.03 -3.64 13.54
CA ASP A 30 9.50 -2.47 14.24
C ASP A 30 8.12 -2.06 13.71
N PHE A 31 7.95 -2.02 12.39
CA PHE A 31 6.67 -1.72 11.78
C PHE A 31 5.60 -2.76 12.16
N GLN A 32 5.93 -4.04 12.09
CA GLN A 32 5.02 -5.13 12.43
C GLN A 32 4.58 -5.07 13.88
N GLU A 33 5.48 -4.77 14.82
CA GLU A 33 5.13 -4.67 16.23
C GLU A 33 4.17 -3.50 16.51
N ARG A 34 4.26 -2.41 15.74
CA ARG A 34 3.31 -1.27 15.85
C ARG A 34 2.00 -1.52 15.13
N ALA A 35 2.02 -2.19 13.98
CA ALA A 35 0.86 -2.39 13.12
C ALA A 35 0.03 -3.62 13.51
N VAL A 36 0.67 -4.77 13.67
CA VAL A 36 0.02 -6.06 13.91
C VAL A 36 0.87 -6.86 14.91
N PRO A 37 1.00 -6.39 16.17
CA PRO A 37 1.83 -7.07 17.16
C PRO A 37 1.41 -8.53 17.33
N ARG A 38 2.40 -9.44 17.30
CA ARG A 38 2.17 -10.90 17.30
C ARG A 38 1.36 -11.38 18.51
N ALA A 39 1.46 -10.65 19.63
CA ALA A 39 0.71 -10.93 20.85
C ALA A 39 -0.81 -10.73 20.69
N ARG A 40 -1.28 -9.97 19.70
CA ARG A 40 -2.70 -9.70 19.47
C ARG A 40 -3.22 -10.50 18.28
N LYS A 41 -3.75 -11.70 18.59
CA LYS A 41 -4.55 -12.46 17.61
C LYS A 41 -5.74 -11.60 17.19
N ASN A 42 -5.99 -11.49 15.88
CA ASN A 42 -7.04 -10.70 15.25
C ASN A 42 -6.73 -9.21 15.00
N ASN A 43 -5.47 -8.80 14.89
CA ASN A 43 -5.19 -7.49 14.28
C ASN A 43 -5.24 -7.58 12.75
N SER A 44 -5.70 -6.51 12.09
CA SER A 44 -5.74 -6.43 10.63
C SER A 44 -5.08 -5.16 10.12
N LEU A 45 -4.36 -5.28 9.02
CA LEU A 45 -3.68 -4.20 8.33
C LEU A 45 -4.35 -3.91 6.99
N VAL A 46 -5.00 -2.75 6.92
CA VAL A 46 -5.62 -2.23 5.70
C VAL A 46 -4.66 -1.22 5.06
N CYS A 47 -4.29 -1.46 3.81
CA CYS A 47 -3.29 -0.65 3.13
C CYS A 47 -3.83 0.02 1.88
N ALA A 48 -3.24 1.17 1.55
CA ALA A 48 -3.40 1.80 0.25
C ALA A 48 -2.04 2.27 -0.28
N HIS A 49 -1.77 1.97 -1.55
CA HIS A 49 -0.71 2.63 -2.30
C HIS A 49 -1.33 3.68 -3.22
N ILE A 50 -1.07 4.96 -2.93
CA ILE A 50 -1.63 6.12 -3.64
C ILE A 50 -0.49 6.89 -4.33
N ARG A 51 -0.32 6.67 -5.62
CA ARG A 51 0.70 7.34 -6.45
C ARG A 51 0.11 8.57 -7.13
N MET A 52 0.57 9.77 -6.79
CA MET A 52 0.10 11.04 -7.36
C MET A 52 1.09 11.64 -8.35
N SER A 53 2.39 11.59 -8.05
CA SER A 53 3.41 12.32 -8.81
C SER A 53 3.69 11.63 -10.16
N ARG A 54 4.17 12.45 -11.09
CA ARG A 54 4.74 11.97 -12.36
C ARG A 54 6.12 11.38 -12.12
N ASN A 55 6.51 10.38 -12.89
CA ASN A 55 7.92 10.03 -13.01
C ASN A 55 8.58 11.04 -13.98
N PRO A 56 9.48 11.92 -13.51
CA PRO A 56 10.07 12.98 -14.33
C PRO A 56 11.01 12.44 -15.43
N THR A 57 11.47 11.20 -15.33
CA THR A 57 12.41 10.59 -16.29
C THR A 57 11.77 9.58 -17.24
N LEU A 58 10.47 9.35 -17.15
CA LEU A 58 9.71 8.57 -18.14
C LEU A 58 8.89 9.54 -19.02
N PRO A 59 9.33 9.84 -20.27
CA PRO A 59 8.65 10.81 -21.13
C PRO A 59 7.20 10.43 -21.46
N VAL A 60 6.84 9.15 -21.36
CA VAL A 60 5.50 8.61 -21.60
C VAL A 60 4.60 8.71 -20.35
N ASP A 61 5.18 9.06 -19.19
CA ASP A 61 4.46 9.28 -17.91
C ASP A 61 4.03 10.76 -17.75
N SER A 62 3.67 11.41 -18.86
CA SER A 62 3.33 12.85 -18.93
C SER A 62 1.96 13.21 -18.36
N ASN A 63 1.13 12.22 -18.01
CA ASN A 63 -0.20 12.45 -17.45
C ASN A 63 -0.18 12.28 -15.94
N VAL A 64 -0.88 13.17 -15.22
CA VAL A 64 -1.18 12.96 -13.79
C VAL A 64 -1.85 11.59 -13.67
N ILE A 65 -1.20 10.65 -12.95
CA ILE A 65 -1.67 9.26 -12.88
C ILE A 65 -2.93 9.17 -12.02
N SER A 66 -2.97 9.94 -10.93
CA SER A 66 -4.08 9.95 -9.96
C SER A 66 -4.58 11.38 -9.71
N THR A 67 -5.89 11.53 -9.67
CA THR A 67 -6.62 12.78 -9.43
C THR A 67 -6.97 12.93 -7.95
N THR A 68 -7.46 14.11 -7.55
CA THR A 68 -8.05 14.30 -6.21
C THR A 68 -9.20 13.32 -5.95
N GLU A 69 -9.95 12.92 -6.98
CA GLU A 69 -10.99 11.91 -6.86
C GLU A 69 -10.41 10.52 -6.53
N ASP A 70 -9.22 10.20 -7.04
CA ASP A 70 -8.52 8.95 -6.73
C ASP A 70 -8.07 8.90 -5.27
N VAL A 71 -7.66 10.04 -4.70
CA VAL A 71 -7.38 10.17 -3.27
C VAL A 71 -8.65 9.93 -2.46
N LYS A 72 -9.77 10.60 -2.82
CA LYS A 72 -11.07 10.40 -2.15
C LYS A 72 -11.55 8.96 -2.23
N ASN A 73 -11.34 8.29 -3.37
CA ASN A 73 -11.62 6.86 -3.54
C ASN A 73 -10.79 6.00 -2.59
N GLY A 74 -9.51 6.31 -2.44
CA GLY A 74 -8.62 5.65 -1.49
C GLY A 74 -9.10 5.81 -0.05
N LEU A 75 -9.43 7.03 0.37
CA LEU A 75 -9.92 7.32 1.72
C LEU A 75 -11.25 6.61 2.00
N ARG A 76 -12.22 6.67 1.08
CA ARG A 76 -13.48 5.92 1.17
C ARG A 76 -13.26 4.42 1.29
N PHE A 77 -12.31 3.87 0.52
CA PHE A 77 -11.94 2.46 0.61
C PHE A 77 -11.40 2.09 1.99
N LEU A 78 -10.52 2.92 2.56
CA LEU A 78 -9.96 2.69 3.90
C LEU A 78 -11.07 2.69 4.96
N HIS A 79 -11.92 3.74 4.98
CA HIS A 79 -13.08 3.84 5.89
C HIS A 79 -13.99 2.62 5.77
N HIS A 80 -14.35 2.24 4.54
CA HIS A 80 -15.22 1.10 4.30
C HIS A 80 -14.63 -0.20 4.86
N ASN A 81 -13.37 -0.51 4.57
CA ASN A 81 -12.77 -1.77 5.02
C ASN A 81 -12.51 -1.82 6.53
N ILE A 82 -12.12 -0.69 7.13
CA ILE A 82 -12.02 -0.60 8.59
C ILE A 82 -13.40 -0.88 9.21
N CYS A 83 -14.45 -0.31 8.64
CA CYS A 83 -15.81 -0.51 9.11
C CYS A 83 -16.28 -1.97 8.94
N GLU A 84 -16.11 -2.57 7.77
CA GLU A 84 -16.53 -3.96 7.55
C GLU A 84 -15.79 -4.95 8.47
N ILE A 85 -14.48 -4.75 8.67
CA ILE A 85 -13.70 -5.57 9.62
C ILE A 85 -14.21 -5.35 11.04
N SER A 86 -14.53 -4.12 11.43
CA SER A 86 -15.06 -3.81 12.76
C SER A 86 -16.43 -4.46 12.99
N LYS A 87 -17.36 -4.38 12.03
CA LYS A 87 -18.68 -5.04 12.10
C LYS A 87 -18.56 -6.55 12.24
N SER A 88 -17.67 -7.18 11.47
CA SER A 88 -17.43 -8.63 11.55
C SER A 88 -16.98 -9.09 12.94
N ARG A 89 -16.50 -8.15 13.77
CA ARG A 89 -16.04 -8.37 15.15
C ARG A 89 -17.02 -7.80 16.18
N SER A 90 -18.27 -7.53 15.77
CA SER A 90 -19.31 -6.94 16.61
C SER A 90 -18.92 -5.58 17.21
N GLN A 91 -18.05 -4.82 16.54
CA GLN A 91 -17.68 -3.47 16.91
C GLN A 91 -18.42 -2.45 16.05
N SER A 92 -18.86 -1.36 16.68
CA SER A 92 -19.55 -0.27 15.99
C SER A 92 -18.61 0.45 15.02
N CYS A 93 -19.05 0.64 13.77
CA CYS A 93 -18.44 1.64 12.91
C CYS A 93 -18.88 3.01 13.40
N LEU A 94 -17.96 3.81 13.93
CA LEU A 94 -18.29 5.19 14.23
C LEU A 94 -18.61 5.92 12.93
N LYS A 95 -19.73 6.63 12.94
CA LYS A 95 -20.15 7.53 11.86
C LYS A 95 -19.14 8.68 11.76
N GLU A 96 -18.94 9.18 10.54
CA GLU A 96 -18.28 10.46 10.27
C GLU A 96 -18.95 11.56 11.13
N THR A 97 -18.39 11.86 12.30
CA THR A 97 -18.68 13.09 13.02
C THR A 97 -17.38 13.79 13.32
N SER A 98 -17.42 15.11 13.21
CA SER A 98 -16.30 16.04 13.02
C SER A 98 -15.27 16.14 14.15
N THR A 99 -15.27 15.22 15.11
CA THR A 99 -14.39 15.23 16.28
C THR A 99 -13.96 13.80 16.65
N GLY A 100 -13.05 13.25 15.86
CA GLY A 100 -12.21 12.11 16.24
C GLY A 100 -12.91 10.75 16.15
N SER A 101 -12.57 9.98 15.12
CA SER A 101 -12.92 8.58 15.03
C SER A 101 -12.10 7.75 16.01
N ASN A 102 -12.76 7.13 17.00
CA ASN A 102 -12.19 6.01 17.76
C ASN A 102 -12.45 4.71 16.97
N PHE A 103 -11.67 4.43 15.92
CA PHE A 103 -11.81 3.13 15.27
C PHE A 103 -11.23 2.02 16.16
N SER A 104 -11.56 0.77 15.79
CA SER A 104 -11.11 -0.43 16.47
C SER A 104 -9.61 -0.43 16.78
N LYS A 105 -9.23 -0.74 18.04
CA LYS A 105 -7.82 -0.99 18.44
C LYS A 105 -7.15 -2.12 17.63
N HIS A 106 -7.91 -2.86 16.84
CA HIS A 106 -7.47 -4.05 16.11
C HIS A 106 -7.34 -3.84 14.60
N VAL A 107 -7.60 -2.63 14.09
CA VAL A 107 -7.39 -2.33 12.67
C VAL A 107 -6.39 -1.19 12.55
N LYS A 108 -5.35 -1.41 11.76
CA LYS A 108 -4.33 -0.41 11.45
C LYS A 108 -4.34 -0.08 9.98
N VAL A 109 -3.98 1.17 9.68
CA VAL A 109 -3.97 1.72 8.34
C VAL A 109 -2.53 2.04 7.95
N PHE A 110 -2.13 1.62 6.76
CA PHE A 110 -0.86 2.03 6.18
C PHE A 110 -1.09 2.62 4.80
N VAL A 111 -0.56 3.83 4.58
CA VAL A 111 -0.62 4.48 3.27
C VAL A 111 0.79 4.75 2.79
N SER A 112 1.13 4.15 1.64
CA SER A 112 2.34 4.51 0.90
C SER A 112 1.96 5.50 -0.20
N THR A 113 2.54 6.69 -0.16
CA THR A 113 2.28 7.76 -1.13
C THR A 113 3.51 8.63 -1.28
N ASP A 114 3.71 9.10 -2.51
CA ASP A 114 4.75 10.03 -2.93
C ASP A 114 4.33 11.50 -2.82
N TYR A 115 3.18 11.78 -2.20
CA TYR A 115 2.63 13.12 -2.09
C TYR A 115 2.29 13.47 -0.64
N ASN A 116 3.01 14.45 -0.09
CA ASN A 116 2.92 14.80 1.32
C ASN A 116 1.51 15.23 1.76
N ASP A 117 0.74 15.89 0.88
CA ASP A 117 -0.61 16.33 1.27
C ASP A 117 -1.58 15.15 1.40
N VAL A 118 -1.40 14.07 0.63
CA VAL A 118 -2.17 12.83 0.84
C VAL A 118 -1.86 12.28 2.24
N LEU A 119 -0.58 12.23 2.61
CA LEU A 119 -0.19 11.74 3.94
C LEU A 119 -0.72 12.64 5.06
N LYS A 120 -0.72 13.97 4.90
CA LYS A 120 -1.33 14.89 5.87
C LYS A 120 -2.83 14.63 6.03
N THR A 121 -3.56 14.46 4.93
CA THR A 121 -5.00 14.13 4.97
C THR A 121 -5.25 12.81 5.69
N VAL A 122 -4.49 11.75 5.37
CA VAL A 122 -4.63 10.45 6.03
C VAL A 122 -4.33 10.55 7.53
N ARG A 123 -3.31 11.31 7.95
CA ARG A 123 -3.03 11.55 9.38
C ARG A 123 -4.16 12.26 10.10
N GLN A 124 -4.80 13.22 9.45
CA GLN A 124 -5.94 13.95 10.02
C GLN A 124 -7.16 13.05 10.18
N GLU A 125 -7.40 12.16 9.22
CA GLU A 125 -8.55 11.24 9.21
C GLU A 125 -8.39 10.02 10.12
N PHE A 126 -7.21 9.37 10.10
CA PHE A 126 -6.98 8.06 10.74
C PHE A 126 -6.05 8.16 11.96
N LYS A 127 -6.22 9.21 12.77
CA LYS A 127 -5.27 9.64 13.82
C LYS A 127 -4.63 8.52 14.63
N THR A 128 -5.40 7.56 15.13
CA THR A 128 -4.90 6.52 16.05
C THR A 128 -4.63 5.18 15.35
N GLU A 129 -5.12 5.04 14.13
CA GLU A 129 -5.11 3.84 13.31
C GLU A 129 -3.97 3.84 12.31
N ILE A 130 -3.55 5.02 11.86
CA ILE A 130 -2.44 5.17 10.92
C ILE A 130 -1.15 4.70 11.58
N VAL A 131 -0.43 3.84 10.87
CA VAL A 131 0.92 3.42 11.21
C VAL A 131 1.79 3.84 10.06
N GLU A 132 2.83 4.60 10.36
CA GLU A 132 3.73 5.12 9.34
C GLU A 132 5.04 4.36 9.35
N ASN A 133 5.64 4.28 8.17
CA ASN A 133 7.03 3.91 7.98
C ASN A 133 7.85 5.20 7.87
N LYS A 134 8.90 5.34 8.68
CA LYS A 134 9.66 6.60 8.77
C LYS A 134 10.48 6.84 7.50
N GLY A 135 10.75 8.10 7.18
CA GLY A 135 11.57 8.50 6.04
C GLY A 135 10.75 9.14 4.90
N VAL A 136 11.46 9.72 3.94
CA VAL A 136 10.89 10.42 2.80
C VAL A 136 10.96 9.52 1.57
N ILE A 137 9.88 9.45 0.78
CA ILE A 137 9.94 8.79 -0.53
C ILE A 137 10.68 9.74 -1.48
N VAL A 138 11.87 9.32 -1.93
CA VAL A 138 12.65 10.05 -2.93
C VAL A 138 12.46 9.43 -4.31
N HIS A 139 12.45 10.25 -5.35
CA HIS A 139 12.55 9.76 -6.72
C HIS A 139 13.99 9.30 -6.97
N MET A 140 14.21 7.99 -7.04
CA MET A 140 15.55 7.39 -7.23
C MET A 140 16.28 7.93 -8.47
N GLU A 141 15.53 8.31 -9.51
CA GLU A 141 16.06 8.83 -10.77
C GLU A 141 16.59 10.27 -10.65
N GLN A 142 16.21 11.01 -9.60
CA GLN A 142 16.72 12.35 -9.29
C GLN A 142 17.98 12.32 -8.41
N GLY A 143 18.60 11.15 -8.24
CA GLY A 143 19.66 10.92 -7.27
C GLY A 143 20.87 11.86 -7.35
N ARG A 144 21.17 12.46 -8.50
CA ARG A 144 22.31 13.39 -8.62
C ARG A 144 22.21 14.65 -7.75
N GLN A 145 21.03 14.99 -7.21
CA GLN A 145 20.79 16.23 -6.45
C GLN A 145 20.40 16.00 -4.98
N ASN A 146 20.32 14.76 -4.50
CA ASN A 146 19.87 14.47 -3.14
C ASN A 146 20.91 13.69 -2.36
N GLU A 147 21.32 14.18 -1.18
CA GLU A 147 22.26 13.49 -0.29
C GLU A 147 21.63 12.24 0.37
N ASN A 148 20.30 12.13 0.37
CA ASN A 148 19.55 11.09 1.10
C ASN A 148 19.00 9.95 0.22
N ILE A 149 19.65 9.62 -0.91
CA ILE A 149 19.17 8.56 -1.83
C ILE A 149 19.04 7.22 -1.12
N CYS A 150 20.02 6.84 -0.31
CA CYS A 150 20.04 5.56 0.38
C CYS A 150 18.84 5.42 1.32
N GLU A 151 18.56 6.45 2.13
CA GLU A 151 17.41 6.45 3.04
C GLU A 151 16.08 6.39 2.28
N GLY A 152 15.97 7.13 1.18
CA GLY A 152 14.77 7.10 0.35
C GLY A 152 14.57 5.76 -0.38
N PHE A 153 15.67 5.09 -0.77
CA PHE A 153 15.62 3.73 -1.31
C PHE A 153 15.18 2.73 -0.24
N GLU A 154 15.77 2.80 0.95
CA GLU A 154 15.40 1.95 2.08
C GLU A 154 13.93 2.13 2.45
N LYS A 155 13.43 3.37 2.43
CA LYS A 155 12.01 3.69 2.60
C LYS A 155 11.15 3.07 1.50
N LEU A 156 11.54 3.19 0.24
CA LEU A 156 10.81 2.60 -0.88
C LEU A 156 10.74 1.06 -0.77
N VAL A 157 11.87 0.42 -0.46
CA VAL A 157 11.95 -1.04 -0.29
C VAL A 157 11.13 -1.52 0.91
N SER A 158 11.21 -0.82 2.04
CA SER A 158 10.43 -1.18 3.22
C SER A 158 8.93 -0.95 3.01
N ASP A 159 8.50 0.16 2.40
CA ASP A 159 7.10 0.38 2.00
C ASP A 159 6.59 -0.73 1.10
N PHE A 160 7.38 -1.08 0.08
CA PHE A 160 7.06 -2.16 -0.83
C PHE A 160 6.79 -3.48 -0.09
N LEU A 161 7.70 -3.86 0.80
CA LEU A 161 7.56 -5.09 1.59
C LEU A 161 6.41 -5.03 2.59
N ILE A 162 6.13 -3.86 3.19
CA ILE A 162 4.96 -3.65 4.04
C ILE A 162 3.68 -3.88 3.23
N LEU A 163 3.56 -3.31 2.02
CA LEU A 163 2.39 -3.48 1.17
C LEU A 163 2.11 -4.95 0.82
N THR A 164 3.15 -5.79 0.69
CA THR A 164 2.96 -7.23 0.42
C THR A 164 2.35 -7.99 1.60
N LYS A 165 2.40 -7.43 2.81
CA LYS A 165 1.94 -8.07 4.06
C LYS A 165 0.53 -7.66 4.48
N CYS A 166 -0.16 -6.82 3.70
CA CYS A 166 -1.47 -6.30 4.05
C CYS A 166 -2.59 -7.32 3.84
N ASP A 167 -3.57 -7.34 4.75
CA ASP A 167 -4.75 -8.19 4.66
C ASP A 167 -5.68 -7.72 3.53
N VAL A 168 -5.87 -6.40 3.46
CA VAL A 168 -6.59 -5.73 2.39
C VAL A 168 -5.70 -4.63 1.81
N LEU A 169 -5.61 -4.56 0.49
CA LEU A 169 -4.69 -3.66 -0.20
C LEU A 169 -5.37 -2.99 -1.39
N LEU A 170 -5.38 -1.65 -1.39
CA LEU A 170 -5.71 -0.84 -2.56
C LEU A 170 -4.46 -0.46 -3.35
N LEU A 171 -4.51 -0.68 -4.66
CA LEU A 171 -3.46 -0.33 -5.60
C LEU A 171 -3.85 0.82 -6.53
N SER A 172 -3.03 1.86 -6.59
CA SER A 172 -2.98 2.80 -7.71
C SER A 172 -2.27 2.20 -8.92
N LYS A 173 -2.48 2.80 -10.10
CA LYS A 173 -1.76 2.46 -11.33
C LYS A 173 -0.26 2.77 -11.21
N SER A 174 0.56 1.77 -10.88
CA SER A 174 2.02 1.93 -10.83
C SER A 174 2.76 0.61 -11.04
N GLY A 175 4.03 0.68 -11.44
CA GLY A 175 4.91 -0.49 -11.52
C GLY A 175 5.13 -1.15 -10.16
N LEU A 176 5.28 -0.33 -9.11
CA LEU A 176 5.40 -0.78 -7.72
C LEU A 176 4.19 -1.61 -7.28
N SER A 177 2.98 -1.06 -7.47
CA SER A 177 1.71 -1.74 -7.18
C SER A 177 1.63 -3.11 -7.84
N ARG A 178 2.06 -3.20 -9.11
CA ARG A 178 2.05 -4.45 -9.87
C ARG A 178 3.00 -5.47 -9.26
N MET A 179 4.24 -5.06 -8.94
CA MET A 179 5.20 -5.96 -8.29
C MET A 179 4.71 -6.43 -6.92
N VAL A 180 4.16 -5.54 -6.10
CA VAL A 180 3.55 -5.88 -4.79
C VAL A 180 2.50 -6.98 -4.97
N SER A 181 1.61 -6.84 -5.96
CA SER A 181 0.54 -7.82 -6.18
C SER A 181 1.06 -9.22 -6.54
N TYR A 182 2.14 -9.31 -7.33
CA TYR A 182 2.74 -10.59 -7.69
C TYR A 182 3.43 -11.25 -6.50
N ILE A 183 4.15 -10.47 -5.69
CA ILE A 183 4.93 -10.99 -4.56
C ILE A 183 4.04 -11.32 -3.37
N ARG A 184 2.91 -10.62 -3.22
CA ARG A 184 1.89 -10.97 -2.21
C ARG A 184 1.31 -12.38 -2.44
N GLY A 185 1.37 -12.91 -3.66
CA GLY A 185 1.01 -14.31 -3.95
C GLY A 185 -0.50 -14.57 -3.95
N GLY A 186 -1.33 -13.56 -4.18
CA GLY A 186 -2.77 -13.77 -4.32
C GLY A 186 -3.63 -12.51 -4.42
N SER A 187 -4.84 -12.71 -4.97
CA SER A 187 -5.86 -11.66 -5.19
C SER A 187 -6.80 -11.45 -3.99
N ASN A 188 -6.73 -12.28 -2.95
CA ASN A 188 -7.62 -12.15 -1.80
C ASN A 188 -7.41 -10.81 -1.09
N GLY A 189 -8.44 -10.00 -0.88
CA GLY A 189 -8.29 -8.65 -0.31
C GLY A 189 -7.59 -7.63 -1.21
N LEU A 190 -7.35 -7.94 -2.49
CA LEU A 190 -6.73 -7.02 -3.44
C LEU A 190 -7.78 -6.17 -4.16
N CYS A 191 -7.61 -4.85 -4.09
CA CYS A 191 -8.45 -3.87 -4.75
C CYS A 191 -7.60 -2.92 -5.60
N CYS A 192 -8.19 -2.40 -6.67
CA CYS A 192 -7.55 -1.50 -7.60
C CYS A 192 -8.43 -0.28 -7.79
N ASN A 193 -7.83 0.91 -7.79
CA ASN A 193 -8.52 2.12 -8.21
C ASN A 193 -8.43 2.26 -9.74
N ILE A 194 -9.57 2.15 -10.41
CA ILE A 194 -9.67 2.17 -11.86
C ILE A 194 -10.32 3.49 -12.29
N LYS A 195 -9.63 4.22 -13.17
CA LYS A 195 -10.14 5.48 -13.72
C LYS A 195 -11.57 5.34 -14.22
N ASN A 196 -12.47 6.24 -13.80
CA ASN A 196 -13.91 6.29 -14.10
C ASN A 196 -14.76 5.13 -13.57
N LYS A 197 -14.15 4.13 -12.93
CA LYS A 197 -14.81 2.93 -12.41
C LYS A 197 -14.71 2.80 -10.90
N GLY A 198 -13.90 3.64 -10.27
CA GLY A 198 -13.66 3.67 -8.83
C GLY A 198 -12.88 2.46 -8.34
N VAL A 199 -13.02 2.17 -7.05
CA VAL A 199 -12.35 1.04 -6.40
C VAL A 199 -13.10 -0.25 -6.65
N GLN A 200 -12.39 -1.26 -7.16
CA GLN A 200 -12.95 -2.59 -7.44
C GLN A 200 -11.98 -3.68 -6.99
N LYS A 201 -12.51 -4.86 -6.66
CA LYS A 201 -11.68 -6.06 -6.49
C LYS A 201 -10.93 -6.33 -7.80
N CYS A 202 -9.66 -6.67 -7.70
CA CYS A 202 -8.86 -6.99 -8.88
C CYS A 202 -8.09 -8.29 -8.70
N GLU A 203 -7.87 -8.96 -9.83
CA GLU A 203 -7.08 -10.17 -9.90
C GLU A 203 -5.70 -9.85 -10.43
N VAL A 204 -4.68 -10.47 -9.83
CA VAL A 204 -3.26 -10.28 -10.20
C VAL A 204 -3.03 -10.52 -11.70
N GLU A 205 -3.66 -11.56 -12.27
CA GLU A 205 -3.57 -11.91 -13.70
C GLU A 205 -4.10 -10.80 -14.64
N LYS A 206 -5.09 -10.02 -14.18
CA LYS A 206 -5.73 -8.95 -14.96
C LYS A 206 -5.01 -7.61 -14.83
N LEU A 207 -4.01 -7.47 -13.96
CA LEU A 207 -3.34 -6.18 -13.74
C LEU A 207 -2.55 -5.68 -14.95
N LYS A 208 -1.97 -6.59 -15.74
CA LYS A 208 -1.25 -6.23 -16.96
C LYS A 208 -2.17 -5.54 -17.97
N SER A 209 -3.37 -6.09 -18.18
CA SER A 209 -4.37 -5.51 -19.08
C SER A 209 -4.99 -4.25 -18.48
N LEU A 210 -5.26 -4.25 -17.17
CA LEU A 210 -5.86 -3.12 -16.45
C LEU A 210 -5.02 -1.85 -16.54
N TYR A 211 -3.71 -1.95 -16.34
CA TYR A 211 -2.83 -0.79 -16.31
C TYR A 211 -2.16 -0.48 -17.65
N LYS A 212 -2.33 -1.32 -18.67
CA LYS A 212 -1.76 -1.13 -20.02
C LYS A 212 -0.26 -0.78 -20.00
N VAL A 213 0.47 -1.29 -19.01
CA VAL A 213 1.91 -1.04 -18.89
C VAL A 213 2.61 -2.01 -19.82
N LYS A 214 3.27 -1.48 -20.87
CA LYS A 214 4.18 -2.27 -21.70
C LYS A 214 5.34 -2.71 -20.80
N GLY A 215 5.51 -4.03 -20.67
CA GLY A 215 6.67 -4.63 -20.02
C GLY A 215 7.79 -4.78 -21.02
#